data_AF-A0A843RUB7-F1
#
_entry.id   AF-A0A843RUB7-F1
#
_cell.length_a   1.000
_cell.length_b   1.000
_cell.length_c   1.000
_cell.angle_alpha   90.00
_cell.angle_beta   90.00
_cell.angle_gamma   90.00
#
_symmetry.space_group_name_H-M   'P 1'
#
loop_
_entity.id
_entity.type
_entity.pdbx_description
1 polymer ?
#
loop_
_entity_poly.entity_id
_entity_poly.type
_entity_poly.pdbx_seq_one_letter_code
_entity_poly.pdbx_strand_id
1 'polypeptide(L)'
;MQTIAVAIRAVTYMAGFVLAFTWLALSAPDLDAPSDTMLPASVMPVGAALMLTGGLLALACAACFVVRGGGTPAPFDPPRALVIVGPYRYVRNPMYVGGLLTWLGLGLLWRSWSVLAVTAVLAIIVHLFVVL
;
A
#
# COMPACT_ATOMS: atom_id res chain seq x y z
N MET A 1 -1.58 -1.01 -28.55
CA MET A 1 -1.29 -2.40 -28.10
C MET A 1 -0.34 -2.45 -26.90
N GLN A 2 0.75 -1.64 -26.85
CA GLN A 2 1.69 -1.62 -25.72
C GLN A 2 1.05 -1.26 -24.36
N THR A 3 0.08 -0.35 -24.31
CA THR A 3 -0.58 0.08 -23.06
C THR A 3 -1.38 -1.04 -22.39
N ILE A 4 -2.03 -1.91 -23.19
CA ILE A 4 -2.81 -3.05 -22.66
C ILE A 4 -1.87 -4.09 -22.03
N ALA A 5 -0.75 -4.38 -22.68
CA ALA A 5 0.25 -5.30 -22.14
C ALA A 5 0.89 -4.78 -20.84
N VAL A 6 1.14 -3.47 -20.74
CA VAL A 6 1.63 -2.83 -19.51
C VAL A 6 0.56 -2.85 -18.42
N ALA A 7 -0.71 -2.60 -18.76
CA ALA A 7 -1.81 -2.66 -17.80
C ALA A 7 -1.99 -4.08 -17.22
N ILE A 8 -1.93 -5.11 -18.05
CA ILE A 8 -1.99 -6.51 -17.59
C ILE A 8 -0.85 -6.81 -16.62
N ARG A 9 0.40 -6.46 -16.99
CA ARG A 9 1.57 -6.63 -16.10
C ARG A 9 1.44 -5.86 -14.79
N ALA A 10 0.97 -4.61 -14.85
CA ALA A 10 0.73 -3.78 -13.67
C ALA A 10 -0.27 -4.45 -12.73
N VAL A 11 -1.40 -4.92 -13.27
CA VAL A 11 -2.43 -5.63 -12.50
C VAL A 11 -1.86 -6.91 -11.90
N THR A 12 -1.09 -7.70 -12.65
CA THR A 12 -0.47 -8.93 -12.14
C THR A 12 0.50 -8.64 -10.99
N TYR A 13 1.39 -7.66 -11.14
CA TYR A 13 2.36 -7.33 -10.09
C TYR A 13 1.71 -6.69 -8.87
N MET A 14 0.74 -5.80 -9.08
CA MET A 14 -0.03 -5.23 -7.98
C MET A 14 -0.87 -6.29 -7.27
N ALA A 15 -1.49 -7.22 -8.00
CA ALA A 15 -2.21 -8.33 -7.40
C ALA A 15 -1.28 -9.22 -6.59
N GLY A 16 -0.12 -9.60 -7.13
CA GLY A 16 0.88 -10.39 -6.39
C GLY A 16 1.39 -9.67 -5.14
N PHE A 17 1.68 -8.38 -5.24
CA PHE A 17 2.08 -7.54 -4.10
C PHE A 17 0.97 -7.46 -3.05
N VAL A 18 -0.26 -7.14 -3.47
CA VAL A 18 -1.42 -7.08 -2.58
C VAL A 18 -1.69 -8.43 -1.93
N LEU A 19 -1.61 -9.53 -2.67
CA LEU A 19 -1.81 -10.88 -2.12
C LEU A 19 -0.73 -11.25 -1.11
N ALA A 20 0.54 -10.98 -1.40
CA ALA A 20 1.65 -11.25 -0.48
C ALA A 20 1.52 -10.43 0.81
N PHE A 21 1.22 -9.14 0.67
CA PHE A 21 1.01 -8.25 1.81
C PHE A 21 -0.28 -8.60 2.56
N THR A 22 -1.36 -9.01 1.89
CA THR A 22 -2.60 -9.48 2.54
C THR A 22 -2.36 -10.78 3.29
N TRP A 23 -1.61 -11.73 2.73
CA TRP A 23 -1.21 -12.96 3.42
C TRP A 23 -0.43 -12.64 4.69
N LEU A 24 0.59 -11.78 4.60
CA LEU A 24 1.34 -11.32 5.77
C LEU A 24 0.44 -10.65 6.81
N ALA A 25 -0.49 -9.80 6.36
CA ALA A 25 -1.42 -9.10 7.24
C ALA A 25 -2.42 -10.06 7.91
N LEU A 26 -2.82 -11.16 7.25
CA LEU A 26 -3.67 -12.19 7.82
C LEU A 26 -2.93 -13.13 8.77
N SER A 27 -1.61 -13.32 8.60
CA SER A 27 -0.78 -14.11 9.49
C SER A 27 -0.33 -13.36 10.75
N ALA A 28 -0.34 -12.03 10.75
CA ALA A 28 0.09 -11.22 11.89
C ALA A 28 -0.85 -11.28 13.11
N PRO A 29 -2.19 -11.33 12.98
CA PRO A 29 -3.11 -11.43 14.11
C PRO A 29 -2.93 -12.68 14.97
N ASP A 30 -2.37 -13.77 14.42
CA ASP A 30 -2.05 -14.97 15.20
C ASP A 30 -0.99 -14.71 16.29
N LEU A 31 -0.27 -13.59 16.21
CA LEU A 31 0.70 -13.13 17.20
C LEU A 31 0.06 -12.30 18.33
N ASP A 32 -1.22 -11.92 18.20
CA ASP A 32 -1.91 -11.17 19.25
C ASP A 32 -2.21 -12.09 20.44
N ALA A 33 -1.80 -11.68 21.64
CA ALA A 33 -2.07 -12.42 22.86
C ALA A 33 -3.60 -12.57 23.09
N PRO A 34 -4.06 -13.68 23.69
CA PRO A 34 -5.49 -13.91 23.89
C PRO A 34 -6.11 -12.85 24.80
N SER A 35 -6.84 -11.92 24.18
CA SER A 35 -8.09 -11.30 24.66
C SER A 35 -8.13 -10.08 25.59
N ASP A 36 -7.04 -9.47 26.10
CA ASP A 36 -7.20 -8.27 26.98
C ASP A 36 -6.78 -6.91 26.41
N THR A 37 -6.23 -6.86 25.18
CA THR A 37 -5.76 -5.61 24.56
C THR A 37 -6.29 -5.37 23.16
N MET A 38 -7.47 -5.89 22.78
CA MET A 38 -8.04 -5.52 21.48
C MET A 38 -8.36 -4.03 21.43
N LEU A 39 -8.00 -3.35 20.33
CA LEU A 39 -8.37 -1.95 20.13
C LEU A 39 -9.90 -1.76 20.23
N PRO A 40 -10.41 -0.61 20.70
CA PRO A 40 -11.85 -0.41 20.81
C PRO A 40 -12.51 -0.40 19.43
N ALA A 41 -13.72 -0.97 19.30
CA ALA A 41 -14.42 -1.06 18.02
C ALA A 41 -14.70 0.32 17.37
N SER A 42 -14.66 1.40 18.15
CA SER A 42 -14.78 2.78 17.67
C SER A 42 -13.70 3.19 16.65
N VAL A 43 -12.58 2.47 16.58
CA VAL A 43 -11.51 2.76 15.60
C VAL A 43 -11.79 2.19 14.21
N MET A 44 -12.74 1.25 14.08
CA MET A 44 -13.01 0.55 12.81
C MET A 44 -13.46 1.49 11.68
N PRO A 45 -14.34 2.49 11.88
CA PRO A 45 -14.71 3.43 10.82
C PRO A 45 -13.52 4.25 10.32
N VAL A 46 -12.62 4.65 11.22
CA VAL A 46 -11.38 5.34 10.88
C VAL A 46 -10.46 4.40 10.09
N GLY A 47 -10.35 3.14 10.52
CA GLY A 47 -9.63 2.10 9.81
C GLY A 47 -10.13 1.91 8.37
N ALA A 48 -11.44 1.81 8.19
CA ALA A 48 -12.06 1.72 6.86
C ALA A 48 -11.75 2.93 5.98
N ALA A 49 -11.88 4.15 6.53
CA ALA A 49 -11.58 5.37 5.81
C ALA A 49 -10.10 5.44 5.37
N LEU A 50 -9.17 5.10 6.26
CA LEU A 50 -7.74 5.05 5.95
C LEU A 50 -7.41 3.98 4.90
N MET A 51 -8.02 2.80 5.02
CA MET A 51 -7.83 1.70 4.07
C MET A 51 -8.30 2.10 2.67
N LEU A 52 -9.51 2.68 2.57
CA LEU A 52 -10.08 3.11 1.29
C LEU A 52 -9.29 4.26 0.67
N THR A 53 -8.91 5.27 1.46
CA THR A 53 -8.13 6.40 0.96
C THR A 53 -6.73 5.98 0.50
N GLY A 54 -6.06 5.13 1.28
CA GLY A 54 -4.76 4.56 0.91
C GLY A 54 -4.83 3.71 -0.37
N GLY A 55 -5.83 2.85 -0.47
CA GLY A 55 -6.06 2.02 -1.65
C GLY A 55 -6.36 2.83 -2.91
N LEU A 56 -7.24 3.83 -2.80
CA LEU A 56 -7.54 4.75 -3.91
C LEU A 56 -6.30 5.54 -4.35
N LEU A 57 -5.46 5.97 -3.41
CA LEU A 57 -4.21 6.64 -3.72
C LEU A 57 -3.24 5.72 -4.47
N ALA A 58 -3.10 4.46 -4.04
CA ALA A 58 -2.27 3.46 -4.72
C ALA A 58 -2.77 3.17 -6.14
N LEU A 59 -4.09 3.02 -6.32
CA LEU A 59 -4.72 2.84 -7.64
C LEU A 59 -4.49 4.05 -8.54
N ALA A 60 -4.64 5.28 -8.01
CA ALA A 60 -4.35 6.49 -8.76
C ALA A 60 -2.88 6.58 -9.19
N CYS A 61 -1.95 6.15 -8.33
CA CYS A 61 -0.53 6.08 -8.66
C CYS A 61 -0.25 5.07 -9.77
N ALA A 62 -0.82 3.86 -9.66
CA ALA A 62 -0.69 2.82 -10.68
C ALA A 62 -1.26 3.28 -12.04
N ALA A 63 -2.41 3.94 -12.03
CA ALA A 63 -2.99 4.53 -13.24
C ALA A 63 -2.06 5.56 -13.88
N CYS A 64 -1.41 6.41 -13.07
CA CYS A 64 -0.42 7.38 -13.58
C CYS A 64 0.78 6.68 -14.24
N PHE A 65 1.28 5.58 -13.67
CA PHE A 65 2.38 4.80 -14.27
C PHE A 65 1.98 4.11 -15.58
N VAL A 66 0.79 3.50 -15.62
CA VAL A 66 0.28 2.82 -16.83
C VAL A 66 0.04 3.82 -17.96
N VAL A 67 -0.57 4.97 -17.65
CA VAL A 67 -0.96 5.96 -18.68
C VAL A 67 0.22 6.83 -19.12
N ARG A 68 1.11 7.23 -18.20
CA ARG A 68 2.18 8.21 -18.51
C ARG A 68 3.60 7.69 -18.31
N GLY A 69 3.81 6.67 -17.49
CA GLY A 69 5.13 6.12 -17.20
C GLY A 69 5.59 5.04 -18.20
N GLY A 70 4.67 4.39 -18.92
CA GLY A 70 5.00 3.35 -19.90
C GLY A 70 5.66 2.10 -19.30
N GLY A 71 5.47 1.86 -18.00
CA GLY A 71 5.99 0.74 -17.23
C GLY A 71 5.19 0.58 -15.93
N THR A 72 5.70 -0.21 -14.98
CA THR A 72 5.00 -0.48 -13.72
C THR A 72 5.80 0.05 -12.53
N PRO A 73 5.17 0.22 -11.36
CA PRO A 73 5.90 0.55 -10.14
C PRO A 73 6.89 -0.53 -9.67
N ALA A 74 6.93 -1.70 -10.33
CA ALA A 74 7.76 -2.80 -9.91
C ALA A 74 9.25 -2.57 -10.28
N PRO A 75 10.22 -2.85 -9.39
CA PRO A 75 11.64 -2.63 -9.66
C PRO A 75 12.18 -3.35 -10.91
N PHE A 76 11.60 -4.52 -11.22
CA PHE A 76 11.96 -5.36 -12.37
C PHE A 76 11.32 -4.91 -13.69
N ASP A 77 10.45 -3.90 -13.67
CA ASP A 77 9.81 -3.36 -14.86
C ASP A 77 9.59 -1.83 -14.72
N PRO A 78 10.70 -1.07 -14.62
CA PRO A 78 10.66 0.33 -14.25
C PRO A 78 9.94 1.19 -15.32
N PRO A 79 9.33 2.31 -14.90
CA PRO A 79 8.73 3.26 -15.82
C PRO A 79 9.81 3.85 -16.75
N ARG A 80 9.46 3.98 -18.03
CA ARG A 80 10.33 4.51 -19.09
C ARG A 80 10.32 6.04 -19.16
N ALA A 81 9.32 6.67 -18.55
CA ALA A 81 9.15 8.11 -18.50
C ALA A 81 8.88 8.59 -17.07
N LEU A 82 9.39 9.77 -16.75
CA LEU A 82 9.17 10.40 -15.45
C LEU A 82 7.69 10.83 -15.30
N VAL A 83 7.04 10.37 -14.25
CA VAL A 83 5.64 10.69 -13.94
C VAL A 83 5.59 11.81 -12.90
N ILE A 84 5.19 13.00 -13.31
CA ILE A 84 5.07 14.20 -12.45
C ILE A 84 3.62 14.69 -12.30
N VAL A 85 2.64 13.83 -12.58
CA VAL A 85 1.22 14.20 -12.61
C VAL A 85 0.40 13.45 -11.56
N GLY A 86 -0.80 13.97 -11.28
CA GLY A 86 -1.66 13.39 -10.26
C GLY A 86 -1.00 13.49 -8.87
N PRO A 87 -1.00 12.41 -8.06
CA PRO A 87 -0.38 12.41 -6.73
C PRO A 87 1.11 12.75 -6.73
N TYR A 88 1.82 12.44 -7.82
CA TYR A 88 3.26 12.71 -7.97
C TYR A 88 3.61 14.20 -8.05
N ARG A 89 2.63 15.11 -8.15
CA ARG A 89 2.85 16.56 -8.08
C ARG A 89 3.13 17.07 -6.66
N TYR A 90 2.76 16.30 -5.64
CA TYR A 90 2.84 16.71 -4.24
C TYR A 90 4.03 16.08 -3.52
N VAL A 91 4.25 14.79 -3.76
CA VAL A 91 5.32 14.02 -3.14
C VAL A 91 5.96 13.11 -4.19
N ARG A 92 7.25 12.79 -4.02
CA ARG A 92 7.99 11.93 -4.96
C ARG A 92 7.51 10.47 -4.91
N ASN A 93 7.00 10.04 -3.76
CA ASN A 93 6.70 8.65 -3.44
C ASN A 93 5.27 8.46 -2.88
N PRO A 94 4.21 8.93 -3.58
CA PRO A 94 2.83 8.90 -3.09
C PRO A 94 2.28 7.48 -2.94
N MET A 95 2.80 6.52 -3.73
CA MET A 95 2.36 5.13 -3.68
C MET A 95 2.69 4.47 -2.34
N TYR A 96 3.84 4.78 -1.75
CA TYR A 96 4.22 4.29 -0.42
C TYR A 96 3.32 4.87 0.68
N VAL A 97 2.94 6.15 0.56
CA VAL A 97 1.96 6.77 1.46
C VAL A 97 0.62 6.02 1.38
N GLY A 98 0.15 5.71 0.17
CA GLY A 98 -1.07 4.91 -0.03
C GLY A 98 -0.97 3.52 0.59
N GLY A 99 0.16 2.84 0.40
CA GLY A 99 0.41 1.51 0.98
C GLY A 99 0.40 1.54 2.52
N LEU A 100 1.09 2.50 3.14
CA LEU A 100 1.12 2.64 4.60
C LEU A 100 -0.26 2.99 5.18
N LEU A 101 -1.02 3.88 4.54
CA LEU A 101 -2.39 4.19 4.94
C LEU A 101 -3.31 2.96 4.86
N THR A 102 -3.12 2.14 3.82
CA THR A 102 -3.87 0.89 3.64
C THR A 102 -3.62 -0.07 4.79
N TRP A 103 -2.35 -0.28 5.13
CA TRP A 103 -1.93 -1.16 6.23
C TRP A 103 -2.35 -0.66 7.60
N LEU A 104 -2.21 0.64 7.84
CA LEU A 104 -2.70 1.28 9.07
C LEU A 104 -4.21 1.08 9.22
N GLY A 105 -4.96 1.30 8.14
CA GLY A 105 -6.41 1.09 8.12
C GLY A 105 -6.80 -0.36 8.40
N LEU A 106 -6.05 -1.31 7.83
CA LEU A 106 -6.26 -2.74 8.02
C LEU A 106 -6.01 -3.19 9.47
N GLY A 107 -4.94 -2.70 10.10
CA GLY A 107 -4.66 -2.97 11.52
C GLY A 107 -5.73 -2.46 12.46
N LEU A 108 -6.31 -1.29 12.16
CA LEU A 108 -7.45 -0.74 12.91
C LEU A 108 -8.75 -1.52 12.66
N LEU A 109 -9.00 -1.95 11.43
CA LEU A 109 -10.18 -2.76 11.08
C LEU A 109 -10.18 -4.13 11.77
N TRP A 110 -9.03 -4.80 11.76
CA TRP A 110 -8.85 -6.06 12.48
C TRP A 110 -8.59 -5.89 13.98
N ARG A 111 -8.49 -4.64 14.45
CA ARG A 111 -8.26 -4.31 15.87
C ARG A 111 -7.01 -4.99 16.43
N SER A 112 -6.00 -5.18 15.58
CA SER A 112 -4.79 -5.97 15.82
C SER A 112 -3.57 -5.10 16.05
N TRP A 113 -2.90 -5.29 17.19
CA TRP A 113 -1.66 -4.58 17.50
C TRP A 113 -0.48 -5.08 16.66
N SER A 114 -0.44 -6.39 16.39
CA SER A 114 0.61 -6.99 15.57
C SER A 114 0.64 -6.41 14.16
N VAL A 115 -0.54 -6.19 13.54
CA VAL A 115 -0.63 -5.55 12.23
C VAL A 115 -0.17 -4.09 12.26
N LEU A 116 -0.50 -3.35 13.34
CA LEU A 116 -0.02 -1.97 13.52
C LEU A 116 1.50 -1.93 13.73
N ALA A 117 2.07 -2.88 14.47
CA ALA A 117 3.51 -2.99 14.67
C ALA A 117 4.23 -3.28 13.35
N VAL A 118 3.72 -4.22 12.55
CA VAL A 118 4.24 -4.48 11.18
C VAL A 118 4.15 -3.21 10.32
N THR A 119 3.04 -2.48 10.40
CA THR A 119 2.86 -1.20 9.68
C THR A 119 3.92 -0.17 10.09
N ALA A 120 4.23 -0.05 11.39
CA ALA A 120 5.25 0.86 11.89
C ALA A 120 6.66 0.46 11.40
N VAL A 121 6.98 -0.83 11.42
CA VAL A 121 8.25 -1.35 10.89
C VAL A 121 8.37 -1.05 9.39
N LEU A 122 7.32 -1.32 8.61
CA LEU A 122 7.29 -0.98 7.18
C LEU A 122 7.46 0.53 6.95
N ALA A 123 6.83 1.37 7.75
CA ALA A 123 6.98 2.83 7.67
C ALA A 123 8.43 3.27 7.90
N ILE A 124 9.11 2.67 8.89
CA ILE A 124 10.52 2.93 9.15
C ILE A 124 11.38 2.50 7.96
N ILE A 125 11.21 1.25 7.47
CA ILE A 125 11.97 0.74 6.32
C ILE A 125 11.80 1.65 5.10
N VAL A 126 10.56 2.03 4.79
CA VAL A 126 10.26 2.94 3.68
C VAL A 126 10.90 4.30 3.89
N HIS A 127 10.83 4.87 5.10
CA HIS A 127 11.46 6.15 5.39
C HIS A 127 12.97 6.11 5.20
N LEU A 128 13.63 5.08 5.75
CA LEU A 128 15.07 4.88 5.59
C LEU A 128 15.47 4.69 4.12
N PHE A 129 14.65 4.00 3.32
CA PHE A 129 14.95 3.74 1.91
C PHE A 129 14.69 4.94 1.00
N VAL A 130 13.70 5.78 1.33
CA VAL A 130 13.23 6.87 0.46
C VAL A 130 13.86 8.22 0.81
N VAL A 131 14.19 8.45 2.08
CA VAL A 131 14.60 9.77 2.58
C VAL A 131 16.09 9.86 2.87
N LEU A 132 16.68 8.81 3.44
CA LEU A 132 18.11 8.74 3.77
C LEU A 132 18.89 8.10 2.61
#